data_AF-A0A2M9TGF6-F1
#
_entry.id   AF-A0A2M9TGF6-F1
#
_cell.length_a   1.000
_cell.length_b   1.000
_cell.length_c   1.000
_cell.angle_alpha   90.00
_cell.angle_beta   90.00
_cell.angle_gamma   90.00
#
_symmetry.space_group_name_H-M   'P 1'
#
loop_
_entity.id
_entity.type
_entity.pdbx_description
1 polymer ?
#
loop_
_entity_poly.entity_id
_entity_poly.type
_entity_poly.pdbx_seq_one_letter_code
_entity_poly.pdbx_strand_id
1 'polypeptide(L)'
;MRTLAKQLTQKWPEALMRFGLRALAPLQDDAMTNVRLSLSGECRAGTVYLVGAGSGDVELLTLKAARLLMQADAVVYDRLVGDDVLALIPPGTERYYVGKARGHHSVPQADIGHLLVSLALAGKSVVRLKGGDPGVFGRMGEELAALAQAALPAHIVPGITAASAAAAGMGIPLTDRSHAQQLRFITAQLCREGGTPDWAALARQDETLVFYMGLSKVETICHGLRQAGLPDSWPIMLVANASQPDQQSLTGTLASMPDQLRDQPLPSPCLIMVGSVVSMVVGAHL
;
A
#
# COMPACT_ATOMS: atom_id res chain seq x y z
N MET A 1 -5.59 -43.99 -18.55
CA MET A 1 -6.36 -43.09 -19.43
C MET A 1 -7.32 -42.25 -18.59
N ARG A 2 -7.04 -40.95 -18.47
CA ARG A 2 -8.04 -39.85 -18.40
C ARG A 2 -7.27 -38.52 -18.52
N THR A 3 -7.16 -38.08 -19.76
CA THR A 3 -6.62 -36.80 -20.20
C THR A 3 -7.49 -35.67 -19.65
N LEU A 4 -6.94 -34.80 -18.81
CA LEU A 4 -7.58 -33.55 -18.41
C LEU A 4 -7.22 -32.46 -19.42
N ALA A 5 -7.82 -32.54 -20.61
CA ALA A 5 -7.94 -31.37 -21.48
C ALA A 5 -9.26 -30.67 -21.13
N LYS A 6 -9.22 -29.68 -20.23
CA LYS A 6 -10.33 -28.72 -20.10
C LYS A 6 -9.98 -27.49 -20.94
N GLN A 7 -10.82 -27.28 -21.95
CA GLN A 7 -10.78 -26.18 -22.90
C GLN A 7 -10.70 -24.82 -22.19
N LEU A 8 -9.62 -24.09 -22.43
CA LEU A 8 -9.47 -22.67 -22.14
C LEU A 8 -10.28 -21.86 -23.18
N THR A 9 -11.59 -21.74 -23.00
CA THR A 9 -12.40 -20.83 -23.83
C THR A 9 -13.46 -20.14 -22.99
N GLN A 10 -13.31 -18.81 -22.81
CA GLN A 10 -14.36 -17.77 -22.59
C GLN A 10 -13.94 -16.58 -21.68
N LYS A 11 -12.72 -16.02 -21.84
CA LYS A 11 -12.46 -14.62 -21.38
C LYS A 11 -11.66 -13.76 -22.34
N TRP A 12 -11.08 -14.37 -23.38
CA TRP A 12 -10.17 -13.69 -24.30
C TRP A 12 -10.83 -13.01 -25.52
N PRO A 13 -11.98 -13.46 -26.08
CA PRO A 13 -12.50 -12.85 -27.31
C PRO A 13 -12.92 -11.38 -27.14
N GLU A 14 -13.52 -11.00 -26.01
CA GLU A 14 -14.00 -9.63 -25.80
C GLU A 14 -12.88 -8.64 -25.45
N ALA A 15 -11.83 -9.10 -24.76
CA ALA A 15 -10.67 -8.27 -24.42
C ALA A 15 -9.89 -7.88 -25.69
N LEU A 16 -9.74 -8.81 -26.64
CA LEU A 16 -9.11 -8.54 -27.94
C LEU A 16 -10.00 -7.66 -28.84
N MET A 17 -11.33 -7.81 -28.81
CA MET A 17 -12.25 -6.95 -29.58
C MET A 17 -12.20 -5.47 -29.16
N ARG A 18 -11.99 -5.17 -27.88
CA ARG A 18 -11.82 -3.78 -27.40
C ARG A 18 -10.49 -3.14 -27.85
N PHE A 19 -9.48 -3.95 -28.14
CA PHE A 19 -8.19 -3.50 -28.68
C PHE A 19 -8.15 -3.50 -30.22
N GLY A 20 -8.96 -4.33 -30.88
CA GLY A 20 -8.81 -4.65 -32.30
C GLY A 20 -9.52 -3.75 -33.33
N LEU A 21 -10.30 -2.74 -32.93
CA LEU A 21 -11.05 -1.90 -33.89
C LEU A 21 -10.34 -0.60 -34.31
N ARG A 22 -9.01 -0.50 -34.17
CA ARG A 22 -8.25 0.69 -34.61
C ARG A 22 -7.11 0.45 -35.59
N ALA A 23 -6.98 -0.74 -36.16
CA ALA A 23 -5.92 -1.01 -37.13
C ALA A 23 -6.42 -1.87 -38.29
N LEU A 24 -6.94 -1.20 -39.33
CA LEU A 24 -6.91 -1.73 -40.69
C LEU A 24 -6.31 -0.65 -41.60
N ALA A 25 -4.98 -0.63 -41.63
CA ALA A 25 -4.17 -0.12 -42.73
C ALA A 25 -3.11 -1.20 -43.02
N PRO A 26 -2.73 -1.45 -44.28
CA PRO A 26 -1.98 -2.65 -44.65
C PRO A 26 -0.55 -2.60 -44.08
N LEU A 27 -0.17 -3.72 -43.48
CA LEU A 27 1.14 -3.99 -42.91
C LEU A 27 2.20 -4.01 -44.02
N GLN A 28 3.21 -3.15 -43.88
CA GLN A 28 4.55 -3.39 -44.40
C GLN A 28 5.51 -3.48 -43.22
N ASP A 29 6.40 -4.47 -43.33
CA ASP A 29 7.31 -5.03 -42.33
C ASP A 29 8.09 -4.01 -41.49
N ASP A 30 7.99 -4.15 -40.15
CA ASP A 30 9.15 -4.19 -39.23
C ASP A 30 8.68 -4.62 -37.82
N ALA A 31 8.59 -5.92 -37.56
CA ALA A 31 7.97 -6.47 -36.34
C ALA A 31 8.98 -6.75 -35.21
N MET A 32 9.65 -5.70 -34.71
CA MET A 32 9.89 -5.58 -33.27
C MET A 32 8.88 -4.60 -32.70
N THR A 33 7.63 -5.05 -32.61
CA THR A 33 6.54 -4.33 -31.95
C THR A 33 6.88 -4.21 -30.47
N ASN A 34 7.60 -3.15 -30.11
CA ASN A 34 7.55 -2.58 -28.77
C ASN A 34 6.09 -2.28 -28.50
N VAL A 35 5.42 -3.15 -27.74
CA VAL A 35 4.09 -2.90 -27.21
C VAL A 35 4.23 -1.69 -26.28
N ARG A 36 4.10 -0.49 -26.85
CA ARG A 36 3.92 0.72 -26.06
C ARG A 36 2.54 0.61 -25.47
N LEU A 37 2.47 0.37 -24.16
CA LEU A 37 1.24 0.56 -23.41
C LEU A 37 0.80 2.01 -23.64
N SER A 38 -0.19 2.22 -24.51
CA SER A 38 -0.82 3.52 -24.70
C SER A 38 -1.64 3.79 -23.45
N LEU A 39 -1.00 4.36 -22.44
CA LEU A 39 -1.67 4.79 -21.23
C LEU A 39 -2.53 6.00 -21.60
N SER A 40 -3.85 5.79 -21.71
CA SER A 40 -4.79 6.86 -22.03
C SER A 40 -5.03 7.77 -20.82
N GLY A 41 -5.21 9.06 -21.10
CA GLY A 41 -5.54 10.11 -20.13
C GLY A 41 -4.37 11.06 -19.83
N GLU A 42 -4.71 12.32 -19.63
CA GLU A 42 -3.76 13.39 -19.29
C GLU A 42 -4.06 13.94 -17.89
N CYS A 43 -3.02 14.46 -17.25
CA CYS A 43 -3.18 15.35 -16.10
C CYS A 43 -3.96 16.59 -16.52
N ARG A 44 -4.94 17.00 -15.71
CA ARG A 44 -5.77 18.19 -15.96
C ARG A 44 -5.33 19.32 -15.06
N ALA A 45 -5.22 20.52 -15.63
CA ALA A 45 -5.00 21.75 -14.90
C ALA A 45 -6.04 21.94 -13.78
N GLY A 46 -5.60 22.47 -12.64
CA GLY A 46 -6.44 22.72 -11.47
C GLY A 46 -7.06 21.48 -10.83
N THR A 47 -6.45 20.30 -11.03
CA THR A 47 -6.96 19.01 -10.53
C THR A 47 -5.94 18.36 -9.61
N VAL A 48 -6.42 17.78 -8.51
CA VAL A 48 -5.58 17.03 -7.57
C VAL A 48 -5.80 15.53 -7.71
N TYR A 49 -4.72 14.77 -7.81
CA TYR A 49 -4.71 13.32 -7.86
C TYR A 49 -4.11 12.77 -6.56
N LEU A 50 -4.91 12.09 -5.74
CA LEU A 50 -4.43 11.36 -4.57
C LEU A 50 -3.99 9.97 -5.03
N VAL A 51 -2.68 9.76 -5.11
CA VAL A 51 -2.08 8.60 -5.78
C VAL A 51 -1.35 7.72 -4.77
N GLY A 52 -1.70 6.44 -4.74
CA GLY A 52 -0.95 5.42 -4.01
C GLY A 52 0.36 5.08 -4.71
N ALA A 53 1.47 5.23 -4.00
CA ALA A 53 2.82 4.90 -4.46
C ALA A 53 3.15 3.41 -4.34
N GLY A 54 2.30 2.62 -3.66
CA GLY A 54 2.68 1.27 -3.27
C GLY A 54 3.61 1.26 -2.04
N SER A 55 4.06 0.08 -1.65
CA SER A 55 4.79 -0.16 -0.39
C SER A 55 6.31 0.03 -0.46
N GLY A 56 6.85 0.47 -1.60
CA GLY A 56 8.28 0.75 -1.76
C GLY A 56 8.77 0.37 -3.14
N ASP A 57 8.55 -0.88 -3.54
CA ASP A 57 8.93 -1.37 -4.88
C ASP A 57 8.21 -0.57 -5.98
N VAL A 58 9.01 0.01 -6.88
CA VAL A 58 8.54 0.80 -8.01
C VAL A 58 7.70 -0.02 -8.98
N GLU A 59 7.93 -1.34 -9.08
CA GLU A 59 7.15 -2.22 -9.94
C GLU A 59 5.73 -2.49 -9.42
N LEU A 60 5.46 -2.16 -8.15
CA LEU A 60 4.12 -2.22 -7.57
C LEU A 60 3.29 -0.96 -7.84
N LEU A 61 3.83 0.03 -8.57
CA LEU A 61 3.04 1.16 -9.04
C LEU A 61 1.96 0.70 -10.01
N THR A 62 0.77 1.28 -9.88
CA THR A 62 -0.23 1.12 -10.93
C THR A 62 0.20 1.91 -12.17
N LEU A 63 -0.17 1.41 -13.36
CA LEU A 63 0.10 2.12 -14.61
C LEU A 63 -0.47 3.55 -14.61
N LYS A 64 -1.61 3.77 -13.95
CA LYS A 64 -2.21 5.10 -13.78
C LYS A 64 -1.38 6.00 -12.87
N ALA A 65 -0.81 5.47 -11.78
CA ALA A 65 0.07 6.21 -10.89
C ALA A 65 1.34 6.67 -11.63
N ALA A 66 2.03 5.75 -12.30
CA ALA A 66 3.23 6.05 -13.07
C ALA A 66 2.97 7.12 -14.15
N ARG A 67 1.88 6.99 -14.92
CA ARG A 67 1.51 8.00 -15.92
C ARG A 67 1.30 9.38 -15.32
N LEU A 68 0.51 9.49 -14.24
CA LEU A 68 0.22 10.78 -13.62
C LEU A 68 1.48 11.42 -13.03
N LEU A 69 2.35 10.61 -12.42
CA LEU A 69 3.61 11.08 -11.86
C LEU A 69 4.54 11.69 -12.92
N MET A 70 4.53 11.13 -14.13
CA MET A 70 5.31 11.62 -15.27
C MET A 70 4.71 12.85 -15.98
N GLN A 71 3.46 13.22 -15.67
CA GLN A 71 2.72 14.28 -16.37
C GLN A 71 2.36 15.47 -15.48
N ALA A 72 2.41 15.32 -14.16
CA ALA A 72 1.98 16.35 -13.23
C ALA A 72 2.93 17.55 -13.20
N ASP A 73 2.37 18.74 -13.00
CA ASP A 73 3.13 19.98 -12.82
C ASP A 73 3.78 20.04 -11.44
N ALA A 74 3.09 19.51 -10.42
CA ALA A 74 3.55 19.49 -9.04
C ALA A 74 3.29 18.13 -8.36
N VAL A 75 4.27 17.66 -7.58
CA VAL A 75 4.18 16.43 -6.80
C VAL A 75 4.41 16.73 -5.32
N VAL A 76 3.39 16.43 -4.49
CA VAL A 76 3.42 16.55 -3.03
C VAL A 76 3.53 15.15 -2.43
N TYR A 77 4.66 14.83 -1.78
CA TYR A 77 4.96 13.47 -1.32
C TYR A 77 5.40 13.42 0.14
N ASP A 78 5.16 12.28 0.79
CA ASP A 78 5.56 12.03 2.16
C ASP A 78 6.77 11.07 2.24
N ARG A 79 7.22 10.84 3.48
CA ARG A 79 8.41 10.04 3.78
C ARG A 79 8.32 8.58 3.34
N LEU A 80 7.12 8.02 3.18
CA LEU A 80 6.97 6.59 2.89
C LEU A 80 7.11 6.26 1.41
N VAL A 81 7.26 7.27 0.55
CA VAL A 81 7.52 7.08 -0.88
C VAL A 81 9.01 6.79 -1.08
N GLY A 82 9.34 5.65 -1.69
CA GLY A 82 10.70 5.24 -1.96
C GLY A 82 11.40 6.06 -3.05
N ASP A 83 12.73 6.10 -3.00
CA ASP A 83 13.55 6.91 -3.91
C ASP A 83 13.38 6.51 -5.38
N ASP A 84 13.24 5.22 -5.67
CA ASP A 84 13.02 4.73 -7.05
C ASP A 84 11.69 5.23 -7.65
N VAL A 85 10.66 5.39 -6.82
CA VAL A 85 9.39 6.01 -7.25
C VAL A 85 9.60 7.50 -7.52
N LEU A 86 10.35 8.21 -6.65
CA LEU A 86 10.63 9.63 -6.83
C LEU A 86 11.53 9.89 -8.05
N ALA A 87 12.35 8.93 -8.45
CA ALA A 87 13.19 9.00 -9.64
C ALA A 87 12.38 9.02 -10.95
N LEU A 88 11.13 8.54 -10.93
CA LEU A 88 10.21 8.64 -12.08
C LEU A 88 9.69 10.06 -12.34
N ILE A 89 9.83 10.97 -11.37
CA ILE A 89 9.38 12.36 -11.51
C ILE A 89 10.30 13.07 -12.51
N PRO A 90 9.76 13.64 -13.60
CA PRO A 90 10.57 14.32 -14.60
C PRO A 90 11.39 15.48 -14.01
N PRO A 91 12.54 15.83 -14.63
CA PRO A 91 13.21 17.09 -14.36
C PRO A 91 12.27 18.27 -14.67
N GLY A 92 12.23 19.27 -13.80
CA GLY A 92 11.39 20.47 -13.96
C GLY A 92 10.00 20.38 -13.32
N THR A 93 9.53 19.19 -12.91
CA THR A 93 8.34 19.06 -12.07
C THR A 93 8.60 19.61 -10.67
N GLU A 94 7.68 20.40 -10.13
CA GLU A 94 7.79 20.95 -8.79
C GLU A 94 7.59 19.85 -7.74
N ARG A 95 8.43 19.84 -6.69
CA ARG A 95 8.46 18.79 -5.69
C ARG A 95 8.31 19.37 -4.29
N TYR A 96 7.32 18.87 -3.56
CA TYR A 96 7.00 19.32 -2.21
C TYR A 96 7.04 18.13 -1.25
N TYR A 97 8.09 18.08 -0.42
CA TYR A 97 8.19 17.10 0.65
C TYR A 97 7.38 17.55 1.87
N VAL A 98 6.44 16.72 2.32
CA VAL A 98 5.56 16.99 3.48
C VAL A 98 5.70 15.97 4.62
N GLY A 99 6.73 15.11 4.56
CA GLY A 99 6.98 14.08 5.56
C GLY A 99 7.62 14.59 6.86
N LYS A 100 7.49 13.82 7.95
CA LYS A 100 8.21 14.07 9.21
C LYS A 100 9.69 13.69 9.06
N ALA A 101 10.59 14.65 8.91
CA ALA A 101 12.01 14.39 9.13
C ALA A 101 12.30 14.25 10.64
N ARG A 102 13.19 13.32 11.04
CA ARG A 102 13.68 13.24 12.43
C ARG A 102 14.28 14.61 12.80
N GLY A 103 13.70 15.29 13.79
CA GLY A 103 14.19 16.58 14.28
C GLY A 103 13.49 17.83 13.71
N HIS A 104 12.54 17.70 12.77
CA HIS A 104 11.75 18.84 12.28
C HIS A 104 10.26 18.71 12.63
N HIS A 105 9.63 19.84 12.95
CA HIS A 105 8.20 19.91 13.19
C HIS A 105 7.44 19.40 11.95
N SER A 106 6.54 18.44 12.16
CA SER A 106 5.65 17.91 11.13
C SER A 106 4.87 19.04 10.48
N VAL A 107 4.72 19.04 9.16
CA VAL A 107 3.69 19.84 8.50
C VAL A 107 2.33 19.35 9.04
N PRO A 108 1.53 20.23 9.69
CA PRO A 108 0.16 19.92 10.07
C PRO A 108 -0.65 19.42 8.86
N GLN A 109 -1.60 18.52 9.08
CA GLN A 109 -2.40 18.00 7.98
C GLN A 109 -3.21 19.08 7.25
N ALA A 110 -3.68 20.07 8.01
CA ALA A 110 -4.36 21.24 7.46
C ALA A 110 -3.48 21.97 6.44
N ASP A 111 -2.20 22.15 6.76
CA ASP A 111 -1.23 22.84 5.89
C ASP A 111 -0.95 22.06 4.61
N ILE A 112 -0.95 20.71 4.66
CA ILE A 112 -0.90 19.88 3.46
C ILE A 112 -2.14 20.12 2.60
N GLY A 113 -3.33 20.15 3.20
CA GLY A 113 -4.58 20.48 2.50
C GLY A 113 -4.52 21.86 1.84
N HIS A 114 -4.05 22.87 2.56
CA HIS A 114 -3.88 24.23 2.04
C HIS A 114 -2.88 24.29 0.88
N LEU A 115 -1.77 23.55 0.95
CA LEU A 115 -0.81 23.45 -0.14
C LEU A 115 -1.43 22.81 -1.39
N LEU A 116 -2.21 21.73 -1.25
CA LEU A 116 -2.88 21.10 -2.39
C LEU A 116 -3.87 22.05 -3.05
N VAL A 117 -4.66 22.77 -2.24
CA VAL A 117 -5.62 23.77 -2.72
C VAL A 117 -4.90 24.91 -3.44
N SER A 118 -3.83 25.45 -2.88
CA SER A 118 -3.11 26.59 -3.47
C SER A 118 -2.48 26.24 -4.82
N LEU A 119 -1.85 25.07 -4.93
CA LEU A 119 -1.26 24.59 -6.18
C LEU A 119 -2.33 24.40 -7.27
N ALA A 120 -3.46 23.79 -6.92
CA ALA A 120 -4.55 23.58 -7.87
C ALA A 120 -5.22 24.90 -8.29
N LEU A 121 -5.42 25.85 -7.37
CA LEU A 121 -5.94 27.19 -7.70
C LEU A 121 -4.97 28.00 -8.59
N ALA A 122 -3.67 27.71 -8.52
CA ALA A 122 -2.67 28.23 -9.46
C ALA A 122 -2.72 27.55 -10.85
N GLY A 123 -3.72 26.70 -11.11
CA GLY A 123 -3.93 26.02 -12.39
C GLY A 123 -3.09 24.75 -12.56
N LYS A 124 -2.34 24.31 -11.54
CA LYS A 124 -1.45 23.15 -11.67
C LYS A 124 -2.24 21.84 -11.61
N SER A 125 -1.77 20.85 -12.35
CA SER A 125 -2.09 19.46 -12.10
C SER A 125 -1.21 18.92 -10.98
N VAL A 126 -1.84 18.47 -9.89
CA VAL A 126 -1.13 18.15 -8.63
C VAL A 126 -1.27 16.68 -8.31
N VAL A 127 -0.15 15.98 -8.13
CA VAL A 127 -0.12 14.63 -7.59
C VAL A 127 0.21 14.70 -6.10
N ARG A 128 -0.75 14.31 -5.24
CA ARG A 128 -0.49 13.97 -3.83
C ARG A 128 -0.09 12.50 -3.77
N LEU A 129 1.22 12.24 -3.78
CA LEU A 129 1.79 10.89 -3.78
C LEU A 129 1.94 10.37 -2.34
N LYS A 130 1.31 9.23 -2.05
CA LYS A 130 1.19 8.69 -0.68
C LYS A 130 1.72 7.27 -0.64
N GLY A 131 2.53 6.93 0.37
CA GLY A 131 2.96 5.54 0.57
C GLY A 131 1.77 4.58 0.74
N GLY A 132 1.86 3.41 0.13
CA GLY A 132 0.83 2.37 0.14
C GLY A 132 -0.41 2.76 -0.69
N ASP A 133 -1.58 2.59 -0.07
CA ASP A 133 -2.87 2.98 -0.64
C ASP A 133 -3.41 4.23 0.09
N PRO A 134 -3.89 5.27 -0.63
CA PRO A 134 -4.41 6.48 -0.01
C PRO A 134 -5.55 6.22 1.00
N GLY A 135 -6.35 5.19 0.78
CA GLY A 135 -7.54 4.84 1.57
C GLY A 135 -7.23 4.02 2.82
N VAL A 136 -6.03 3.46 2.96
CA VAL A 136 -5.65 2.62 4.10
C VAL A 136 -4.75 3.41 5.05
N PHE A 137 -5.34 3.94 6.13
CA PHE A 137 -4.65 4.78 7.14
C PHE A 137 -3.89 5.98 6.57
N GLY A 138 -4.21 6.41 5.35
CA GLY A 138 -3.52 7.48 4.63
C GLY A 138 -4.08 8.89 4.86
N ARG A 139 -5.11 9.07 5.69
CA ARG A 139 -5.77 10.37 5.92
C ARG A 139 -6.39 11.01 4.66
N MET A 140 -6.74 10.20 3.66
CA MET A 140 -7.38 10.66 2.42
C MET A 140 -8.61 11.54 2.68
N GLY A 141 -9.45 11.17 3.66
CA GLY A 141 -10.69 11.92 3.96
C GLY A 141 -10.45 13.39 4.30
N GLU A 142 -9.39 13.70 5.04
CA GLU A 142 -9.03 15.08 5.41
C GLU A 142 -8.55 15.88 4.19
N GLU A 143 -7.75 15.27 3.32
CA GLU A 143 -7.26 15.90 2.09
C GLU A 143 -8.41 16.15 1.11
N LEU A 144 -9.34 15.19 0.95
CA LEU A 144 -10.52 15.36 0.11
C LEU A 144 -11.48 16.43 0.65
N ALA A 145 -11.64 16.51 1.97
CA ALA A 145 -12.49 17.54 2.59
C ALA A 145 -11.97 18.96 2.30
N ALA A 146 -10.66 19.18 2.39
CA ALA A 146 -10.05 20.47 2.07
C ALA A 146 -10.27 20.86 0.58
N LEU A 147 -10.11 19.90 -0.34
CA LEU A 147 -10.34 20.12 -1.77
C LEU A 147 -11.81 20.39 -2.08
N ALA A 148 -12.73 19.66 -1.45
CA ALA A 148 -14.17 19.84 -1.61
C ALA A 148 -14.63 21.22 -1.10
N GLN A 149 -14.08 21.70 0.02
CA GLN A 149 -14.37 23.05 0.54
C GLN A 149 -13.94 24.15 -0.43
N ALA A 150 -12.88 23.92 -1.21
CA ALA A 150 -12.40 24.83 -2.24
C ALA A 150 -13.06 24.60 -3.63
N ALA A 151 -14.05 23.70 -3.73
CA ALA A 151 -14.70 23.29 -4.97
C ALA A 151 -13.72 22.81 -6.07
N LEU A 152 -12.62 22.17 -5.67
CA LEU A 152 -11.60 21.65 -6.58
C LEU A 152 -11.85 20.17 -6.92
N PRO A 153 -11.65 19.76 -8.19
CA PRO A 153 -11.77 18.37 -8.59
C PRO A 153 -10.63 17.52 -8.00
N ALA A 154 -11.00 16.36 -7.47
CA ALA A 154 -10.06 15.38 -6.94
C ALA A 154 -10.28 14.00 -7.56
N HIS A 155 -9.19 13.28 -7.85
CA HIS A 155 -9.21 11.90 -8.33
C HIS A 155 -8.38 11.00 -7.44
N ILE A 156 -8.92 9.84 -7.09
CA ILE A 156 -8.20 8.83 -6.32
C ILE A 156 -7.62 7.80 -7.28
N VAL A 157 -6.35 7.46 -7.07
CA VAL A 157 -5.68 6.33 -7.70
C VAL A 157 -5.22 5.38 -6.60
N PRO A 158 -5.81 4.17 -6.51
CA PRO A 158 -5.43 3.21 -5.48
C PRO A 158 -3.98 2.74 -5.69
N GLY A 159 -3.39 2.27 -4.60
CA GLY A 159 -2.05 1.67 -4.59
C GLY A 159 -2.04 0.31 -3.91
N ILE A 160 -0.94 -0.42 -4.06
CA ILE A 160 -0.75 -1.66 -3.31
C ILE A 160 -0.48 -1.30 -1.84
N THR A 161 -1.39 -1.67 -0.96
CA THR A 161 -1.22 -1.42 0.47
C THR A 161 -0.13 -2.33 1.07
N ALA A 162 0.57 -1.82 2.09
CA ALA A 162 1.68 -2.54 2.71
C ALA A 162 1.30 -3.95 3.20
N ALA A 163 0.07 -4.19 3.65
CA ALA A 163 -0.39 -5.51 4.06
C ALA A 163 -0.33 -6.53 2.92
N SER A 164 -0.77 -6.13 1.72
CA SER A 164 -0.76 -7.01 0.55
C SER A 164 0.66 -7.30 0.09
N ALA A 165 1.54 -6.29 0.11
CA ALA A 165 2.93 -6.45 -0.27
C ALA A 165 3.71 -7.31 0.73
N ALA A 166 3.51 -7.10 2.03
CA ALA A 166 4.14 -7.91 3.07
C ALA A 166 3.71 -9.38 2.97
N ALA A 167 2.41 -9.65 2.79
CA ALA A 167 1.91 -11.00 2.61
C ALA A 167 2.53 -11.69 1.37
N ALA A 168 2.52 -11.00 0.22
CA ALA A 168 3.11 -11.50 -1.02
C ALA A 168 4.62 -11.75 -0.88
N GLY A 169 5.35 -10.81 -0.28
CA GLY A 169 6.79 -10.91 -0.03
C GLY A 169 7.17 -12.02 0.94
N MET A 170 6.27 -12.44 1.82
CA MET A 170 6.43 -13.58 2.72
C MET A 170 5.84 -14.89 2.16
N GLY A 171 5.29 -14.86 0.96
CA GLY A 171 4.70 -16.04 0.31
C GLY A 171 3.41 -16.55 0.96
N ILE A 172 2.65 -15.68 1.65
CA ILE A 172 1.39 -16.07 2.30
C ILE A 172 0.18 -15.30 1.77
N PRO A 173 -1.03 -15.88 1.83
CA PRO A 173 -2.24 -15.12 1.59
C PRO A 173 -2.64 -14.30 2.83
N LEU A 174 -3.38 -13.21 2.63
CA LEU A 174 -4.04 -12.48 3.73
C LEU A 174 -5.28 -13.22 4.26
N THR A 175 -5.90 -14.06 3.43
CA THR A 175 -7.08 -14.85 3.76
C THR A 175 -6.94 -16.24 3.16
N ASP A 176 -7.34 -17.26 3.90
CA ASP A 176 -7.38 -18.64 3.41
C ASP A 176 -8.58 -19.37 4.03
N ARG A 177 -9.22 -20.26 3.26
CA ARG A 177 -10.48 -20.91 3.67
C ARG A 177 -10.35 -21.73 4.95
N SER A 178 -9.19 -22.36 5.16
CA SER A 178 -8.91 -23.23 6.31
C SER A 178 -8.31 -22.45 7.48
N HIS A 179 -7.76 -21.26 7.23
CA HIS A 179 -7.02 -20.48 8.22
C HIS A 179 -7.75 -19.20 8.66
N ALA A 180 -8.15 -18.34 7.72
CA ALA A 180 -8.76 -17.04 8.01
C ALA A 180 -9.72 -16.60 6.89
N GLN A 181 -11.01 -16.53 7.22
CA GLN A 181 -12.06 -16.09 6.30
C GLN A 181 -12.31 -14.58 6.38
N GLN A 182 -11.69 -13.90 7.35
CA GLN A 182 -11.80 -12.46 7.53
C GLN A 182 -10.41 -11.83 7.62
N LEU A 183 -10.34 -10.56 7.23
CA LEU A 183 -9.13 -9.74 7.29
C LEU A 183 -9.48 -8.43 7.97
N ARG A 184 -8.67 -8.03 8.96
CA ARG A 184 -8.89 -6.80 9.71
C ARG A 184 -7.65 -5.92 9.71
N PHE A 185 -7.76 -4.74 9.11
CA PHE A 185 -6.72 -3.72 9.17
C PHE A 185 -6.94 -2.81 10.37
N ILE A 186 -5.88 -2.61 11.16
CA ILE A 186 -5.93 -1.89 12.44
C ILE A 186 -4.77 -0.90 12.49
N THR A 187 -5.02 0.31 13.02
CA THR A 187 -3.94 1.21 13.44
C THR A 187 -3.66 0.99 14.93
N ALA A 188 -2.42 0.72 15.29
CA ALA A 188 -1.99 0.66 16.69
C ALA A 188 -1.82 2.06 17.31
N GLN A 189 -1.86 3.11 16.48
CA GLN A 189 -1.93 4.49 16.92
C GLN A 189 -3.40 4.90 17.04
N LEU A 190 -3.94 4.79 18.26
CA LEU A 190 -5.31 5.16 18.55
C LEU A 190 -5.45 6.69 18.63
N CYS A 191 -6.56 7.21 18.09
CA CYS A 191 -6.86 8.65 18.11
C CYS A 191 -7.17 9.20 19.51
N ARG A 192 -7.42 8.33 20.50
CA ARG A 192 -7.63 8.71 21.90
C ARG A 192 -6.39 8.41 22.73
N GLU A 193 -5.89 9.41 23.45
CA GLU A 193 -4.85 9.21 24.47
C GLU A 193 -5.34 8.22 25.52
N GLY A 194 -4.53 7.19 25.82
CA GLY A 194 -4.86 6.15 26.78
C GLY A 194 -5.91 5.11 26.32
N GLY A 195 -6.42 5.21 25.10
CA GLY A 195 -7.30 4.18 24.56
C GLY A 195 -6.55 2.85 24.41
N THR A 196 -7.21 1.73 24.73
CA THR A 196 -6.75 0.39 24.40
C THR A 196 -7.64 -0.19 23.30
N PRO A 197 -7.09 -0.97 22.34
CA PRO A 197 -7.91 -1.73 21.43
C PRO A 197 -8.89 -2.64 22.19
N ASP A 198 -10.04 -2.92 21.60
CA ASP A 198 -10.95 -3.95 22.11
C ASP A 198 -10.34 -5.32 21.83
N TRP A 199 -9.52 -5.79 22.77
CA TRP A 199 -8.79 -7.05 22.62
C TRP A 199 -9.72 -8.25 22.50
N ALA A 200 -10.87 -8.23 23.19
CA ALA A 200 -11.86 -9.30 23.12
C ALA A 200 -12.45 -9.41 21.70
N ALA A 201 -12.77 -8.28 21.07
CA ALA A 201 -13.23 -8.27 19.69
C ALA A 201 -12.15 -8.65 18.66
N LEU A 202 -10.86 -8.57 19.04
CA LEU A 202 -9.72 -8.90 18.18
C LEU A 202 -9.21 -10.33 18.34
N ALA A 203 -9.46 -10.99 19.48
CA ALA A 203 -8.97 -12.33 19.80
C ALA A 203 -9.73 -13.46 19.09
N ARG A 204 -10.01 -13.30 17.79
CA ARG A 204 -10.69 -14.28 16.95
C ARG A 204 -9.69 -15.16 16.22
N GLN A 205 -9.99 -16.45 16.14
CA GLN A 205 -9.11 -17.46 15.52
C GLN A 205 -9.35 -17.65 14.01
N ASP A 206 -10.45 -17.10 13.48
CA ASP A 206 -10.86 -17.19 12.08
C ASP A 206 -10.53 -15.92 11.26
N GLU A 207 -9.66 -15.06 11.79
CA GLU A 207 -9.28 -13.79 11.19
C GLU A 207 -7.75 -13.62 11.07
N THR A 208 -7.33 -12.90 10.05
CA THR A 208 -6.00 -12.30 9.98
C THR A 208 -6.08 -10.86 10.44
N LEU A 209 -5.36 -10.52 11.51
CA LEU A 209 -5.20 -9.14 11.96
C LEU A 209 -3.94 -8.55 11.37
N VAL A 210 -4.02 -7.33 10.83
CA VAL A 210 -2.85 -6.59 10.35
C VAL A 210 -2.80 -5.23 11.05
N PHE A 211 -1.81 -5.04 11.91
CA PHE A 211 -1.58 -3.78 12.61
C PHE A 211 -0.55 -2.93 11.89
N TYR A 212 -0.97 -1.71 11.56
CA TYR A 212 -0.16 -0.61 11.07
C TYR A 212 0.33 0.25 12.23
N MET A 213 1.51 0.85 12.06
CA MET A 213 2.09 1.80 13.03
C MET A 213 2.23 1.21 14.45
N GLY A 214 2.46 -0.11 14.54
CA GLY A 214 2.41 -0.85 15.81
C GLY A 214 3.74 -1.32 16.36
N LEU A 215 4.87 -1.08 15.70
CA LEU A 215 6.17 -1.65 16.09
C LEU A 215 6.54 -1.39 17.56
N SER A 216 6.34 -0.16 18.05
CA SER A 216 6.60 0.21 19.45
C SER A 216 5.55 -0.34 20.44
N LYS A 217 4.51 -1.00 19.93
CA LYS A 217 3.37 -1.56 20.69
C LYS A 217 3.29 -3.09 20.59
N VAL A 218 4.29 -3.75 19.99
CA VAL A 218 4.30 -5.22 19.80
C VAL A 218 4.06 -5.96 21.11
N GLU A 219 4.74 -5.58 22.19
CA GLU A 219 4.56 -6.18 23.51
C GLU A 219 3.12 -6.03 24.01
N THR A 220 2.55 -4.83 23.93
CA THR A 220 1.16 -4.55 24.33
C THR A 220 0.15 -5.33 23.48
N ILE A 221 0.38 -5.43 22.16
CA ILE A 221 -0.46 -6.19 21.23
C ILE A 221 -0.44 -7.67 21.57
N CYS A 222 0.75 -8.25 21.76
CA CYS A 222 0.89 -9.66 22.12
C CYS A 222 0.23 -9.96 23.47
N HIS A 223 0.46 -9.12 24.47
CA HIS A 223 -0.14 -9.27 25.79
C HIS A 223 -1.66 -9.17 25.77
N GLY A 224 -2.21 -8.14 25.13
CA GLY A 224 -3.66 -7.91 25.06
C GLY A 224 -4.40 -9.05 24.34
N LEU A 225 -3.87 -9.53 23.21
CA LEU A 225 -4.45 -10.64 22.47
C LEU A 225 -4.42 -11.97 23.27
N ARG A 226 -3.34 -12.23 24.01
CA ARG A 226 -3.24 -13.41 24.88
C ARG A 226 -4.22 -13.34 26.05
N GLN A 227 -4.31 -12.20 26.72
CA GLN A 227 -5.28 -11.99 27.80
C GLN A 227 -6.73 -12.12 27.33
N ALA A 228 -7.00 -11.76 26.09
CA ALA A 228 -8.32 -11.89 25.47
C ALA A 228 -8.63 -13.32 24.96
N GLY A 229 -7.70 -14.27 25.09
CA GLY A 229 -7.96 -15.70 24.87
C GLY A 229 -7.29 -16.33 23.65
N LEU A 230 -6.45 -15.60 22.91
CA LEU A 230 -5.59 -16.25 21.90
C LEU A 230 -4.47 -17.05 22.59
N PRO A 231 -4.12 -18.25 22.10
CA PRO A 231 -3.11 -19.07 22.72
C PRO A 231 -1.71 -18.44 22.60
N ASP A 232 -0.83 -18.76 23.53
CA ASP A 232 0.57 -18.32 23.53
C ASP A 232 1.30 -18.67 22.24
N SER A 233 0.95 -19.82 21.65
CA SER A 233 1.49 -20.33 20.39
C SER A 233 0.85 -19.68 19.14
N TRP A 234 -0.06 -18.71 19.29
CA TRP A 234 -0.77 -18.14 18.16
C TRP A 234 0.20 -17.43 17.21
N PRO A 235 0.16 -17.70 15.89
CA PRO A 235 1.18 -17.21 14.97
C PRO A 235 1.13 -15.69 14.76
N ILE A 236 2.32 -15.10 14.68
CA ILE A 236 2.56 -13.68 14.42
C ILE A 236 3.82 -13.51 13.58
N MET A 237 3.79 -12.55 12.65
CA MET A 237 4.97 -12.09 11.95
C MET A 237 5.06 -10.57 11.92
N LEU A 238 6.28 -10.07 11.88
CA LEU A 238 6.60 -8.67 11.67
C LEU A 238 7.34 -8.55 10.35
N VAL A 239 6.96 -7.58 9.52
CA VAL A 239 7.63 -7.31 8.23
C VAL A 239 7.96 -5.83 8.16
N ALA A 240 9.25 -5.51 8.18
CA ALA A 240 9.77 -4.16 8.00
C ALA A 240 10.17 -3.93 6.54
N ASN A 241 9.95 -2.70 6.06
CA ASN A 241 10.27 -2.29 4.69
C ASN A 241 9.71 -3.26 3.63
N ALA A 242 8.44 -3.66 3.80
CA ALA A 242 7.78 -4.62 2.91
C ALA A 242 7.95 -4.23 1.42
N SER A 243 8.23 -5.20 0.56
CA SER A 243 8.58 -5.06 -0.87
C SER A 243 9.91 -4.36 -1.21
N GLN A 244 10.60 -3.76 -0.24
CA GLN A 244 11.89 -3.12 -0.53
C GLN A 244 13.04 -4.14 -0.52
N PRO A 245 14.16 -3.85 -1.20
CA PRO A 245 15.34 -4.73 -1.20
C PRO A 245 15.90 -5.02 0.21
N ASP A 246 15.69 -4.11 1.16
CA ASP A 246 16.11 -4.23 2.56
C ASP A 246 15.01 -4.76 3.49
N GLN A 247 13.99 -5.43 2.94
CA GLN A 247 12.92 -6.07 3.71
C GLN A 247 13.50 -7.00 4.79
N GLN A 248 13.05 -6.82 6.02
CA GLN A 248 13.40 -7.66 7.16
C GLN A 248 12.13 -8.24 7.77
N SER A 249 12.20 -9.44 8.31
CA SER A 249 11.04 -10.06 8.95
C SER A 249 11.40 -10.88 10.18
N LEU A 250 10.43 -11.00 11.07
CA LEU A 250 10.44 -11.94 12.19
C LEU A 250 9.18 -12.79 12.11
N THR A 251 9.31 -14.09 12.34
CA THR A 251 8.18 -15.01 12.50
C THR A 251 8.27 -15.69 13.86
N GLY A 252 7.11 -15.92 14.47
CA GLY A 252 7.07 -16.52 15.79
C GLY A 252 5.64 -16.64 16.30
N THR A 253 5.53 -16.55 17.63
CA THR A 253 4.27 -16.71 18.35
C THR A 253 4.01 -15.48 19.22
N LEU A 254 2.76 -15.28 19.67
CA LEU A 254 2.45 -14.18 20.59
C LEU A 254 3.29 -14.23 21.87
N ALA A 255 3.72 -15.41 22.32
CA ALA A 255 4.61 -15.53 23.47
C ALA A 255 6.07 -15.15 23.16
N SER A 256 6.60 -15.55 22.01
CA SER A 256 8.03 -15.38 21.68
C SER A 256 8.37 -14.02 21.07
N MET A 257 7.42 -13.39 20.37
CA MET A 257 7.69 -12.24 19.51
C MET A 257 8.29 -11.02 20.25
N PRO A 258 7.84 -10.64 21.47
CA PRO A 258 8.45 -9.53 22.19
C PRO A 258 9.94 -9.73 22.46
N ASP A 259 10.36 -10.97 22.76
CA ASP A 259 11.76 -11.30 23.03
C ASP A 259 12.57 -11.32 21.73
N GLN A 260 12.04 -11.97 20.70
CA GLN A 260 12.66 -11.98 19.36
C GLN A 260 12.89 -10.57 18.81
N LEU A 261 11.94 -9.64 19.00
CA LEU A 261 12.10 -8.25 18.57
C LEU A 261 13.13 -7.48 19.40
N ARG A 262 13.29 -7.80 20.69
CA ARG A 262 14.34 -7.19 21.53
C ARG A 262 15.72 -7.66 21.09
N ASP A 263 15.86 -8.95 20.77
CA ASP A 263 17.12 -9.55 20.34
C ASP A 263 17.48 -9.16 18.90
N GLN A 264 16.48 -9.03 18.03
CA GLN A 264 16.62 -8.61 16.63
C GLN A 264 15.67 -7.44 16.30
N PRO A 265 16.04 -6.20 16.65
CA PRO A 265 15.22 -5.03 16.39
C PRO A 265 14.99 -4.79 14.90
N LEU A 266 13.73 -4.59 14.52
CA LEU A 266 13.35 -4.25 13.15
C LEU A 266 13.23 -2.72 12.95
N PRO A 267 13.53 -2.20 11.75
CA PRO A 267 13.33 -0.79 11.44
C PRO A 267 11.84 -0.46 11.22
N SER A 268 11.52 0.83 11.21
CA SER A 268 10.22 1.34 10.72
C SER A 268 10.36 1.88 9.31
N PRO A 269 9.33 1.75 8.45
CA PRO A 269 7.99 1.19 8.72
C PRO A 269 7.98 -0.33 8.88
N CYS A 270 7.15 -0.83 9.80
CA CYS A 270 6.96 -2.25 10.06
C CYS A 270 5.46 -2.57 10.25
N LEU A 271 5.02 -3.66 9.64
CA LEU A 271 3.70 -4.25 9.80
C LEU A 271 3.75 -5.44 10.74
N ILE A 272 2.70 -5.60 11.53
CA ILE A 272 2.49 -6.78 12.38
C ILE A 272 1.29 -7.54 11.82
N MET A 273 1.46 -8.82 11.52
CA MET A 273 0.38 -9.69 11.07
C MET A 273 0.21 -10.83 12.08
N VAL A 274 -1.02 -11.03 12.56
CA VAL A 274 -1.38 -12.05 13.54
C VAL A 274 -2.49 -12.92 12.95
N GLY A 275 -2.32 -14.23 12.99
CA GLY A 275 -3.30 -15.15 12.44
C GLY A 275 -2.68 -16.44 11.96
N SER A 276 -3.49 -17.48 11.86
CA SER A 276 -3.07 -18.82 11.45
C SER A 276 -2.47 -18.88 10.04
N VAL A 277 -2.74 -17.90 9.16
CA VAL A 277 -2.11 -17.79 7.83
C VAL A 277 -0.59 -17.60 7.91
N VAL A 278 -0.07 -17.06 9.01
CA VAL A 278 1.38 -16.87 9.20
C VAL A 278 2.12 -18.21 9.29
N SER A 279 1.45 -19.29 9.69
CA SER A 279 2.04 -20.64 9.63
C SER A 279 2.33 -21.13 8.21
N MET A 280 1.84 -20.43 7.18
CA MET A 280 2.08 -20.74 5.77
C MET A 280 3.34 -20.04 5.21
N VAL A 281 4.04 -19.22 5.99
CA VAL A 281 5.24 -18.50 5.51
C VAL A 281 6.23 -19.51 4.93
N VAL A 282 6.59 -19.30 3.67
CA VAL A 282 7.51 -20.15 2.94
C VAL A 282 8.92 -19.85 3.46
N GLY A 283 9.38 -20.59 4.46
CA GLY A 283 10.78 -20.52 4.91
C GLY A 283 11.06 -20.55 6.42
N ALA A 284 10.60 -21.58 7.14
CA ALA A 284 11.50 -22.16 8.17
C ALA A 284 12.54 -23.11 7.53
N HIS A 285 12.33 -23.50 6.26
CA HIS A 285 13.23 -24.35 5.46
C HIS A 285 13.13 -23.99 3.96
N LEU A 286 13.93 -23.03 3.49
CA LEU A 286 14.54 -23.03 2.16
C LEU A 286 15.96 -22.51 2.30
#